data_AF-A0A7S2A4Z1-F1
#
_entry.id   AF-A0A7S2A4Z1-F1
#
_cell.length_a   1.000
_cell.length_b   1.000
_cell.length_c   1.000
_cell.angle_alpha   90.00
_cell.angle_beta   90.00
_cell.angle_gamma   90.00
#
_symmetry.space_group_name_H-M   'P 1'
#
loop_
_entity.id
_entity.type
_entity.pdbx_description
1 polymer ?
#
loop_
_entity_poly.entity_id
_entity_poly.type
_entity_poly.pdbx_seq_one_letter_code
_entity_poly.pdbx_strand_id
1 'polypeptide(L)'
;GGGDAVADGGGTDDVVESVLGASAHPTLTHLSWRFRMWYSSPPLLAAVAAPPLRELEAGIRDACRLDVGDRRPFVTYSCHDVTILGLLYGVGASFLRDREEEVNGGDVYGGGGDGGGWRRFWPPYASTLIFELVRDPHRDFSSSSSSSSFSSTGDRYVRILLNGAPVRTSRPASRDVAISSPSSVAKTGSTTTTTTAATEEEEGGCYLLRPEEFGELVDDLER
;
A
#
# COMPACT_ATOMS: atom_id res chain seq x y z
N GLY A 1 23.00 58.11 17.08
CA GLY A 1 22.03 57.10 16.63
C GLY A 1 22.81 56.01 15.96
N GLY A 2 22.98 54.87 16.64
CA GLY A 2 23.63 53.68 16.10
C GLY A 2 22.59 52.83 15.38
N GLY A 3 22.82 52.56 14.10
CA GLY A 3 22.05 51.60 13.33
C GLY A 3 22.74 50.24 13.43
N ASP A 4 22.12 49.32 14.15
CA ASP A 4 22.52 47.92 14.16
C ASP A 4 22.12 47.29 12.82
N ALA A 5 23.13 46.93 12.04
CA ALA A 5 22.98 46.13 10.84
C ALA A 5 22.73 44.68 11.26
N VAL A 6 21.49 44.23 11.10
CA VAL A 6 21.12 42.81 11.22
C VAL A 6 21.76 42.07 10.05
N ALA A 7 22.78 41.27 10.35
CA ALA A 7 23.48 40.45 9.38
C ALA A 7 22.54 39.39 8.81
N ASP A 8 22.38 39.43 7.49
CA ASP A 8 21.65 38.49 6.65
C ASP A 8 22.36 37.12 6.66
N GLY A 9 21.84 36.21 7.48
CA GLY A 9 22.35 34.85 7.68
C GLY A 9 21.63 33.76 6.87
N GLY A 10 20.97 34.11 5.76
CA GLY A 10 20.08 33.20 5.03
C GLY A 10 20.73 32.28 3.97
N GLY A 11 22.01 32.42 3.65
CA GLY A 11 22.59 31.80 2.45
C GLY A 11 23.15 30.37 2.60
N THR A 12 23.41 29.87 3.81
CA THR A 12 24.13 28.59 3.99
C THR A 12 23.20 27.38 4.05
N ASP A 13 21.99 27.53 4.58
CA ASP A 13 21.07 26.41 4.78
C ASP A 13 20.49 25.93 3.43
N ASP A 14 20.15 26.86 2.53
CA ASP A 14 19.64 26.54 1.18
C ASP A 14 20.65 25.75 0.33
N VAL A 15 21.95 26.04 0.48
CA VAL A 15 23.02 25.33 -0.24
C VAL A 15 23.17 23.90 0.30
N VAL A 16 23.08 23.73 1.62
CA VAL A 16 23.14 22.40 2.25
C VAL A 16 21.93 21.57 1.86
N GLU A 17 20.72 22.13 1.91
CA GLU A 17 19.49 21.44 1.49
C GLU A 17 19.53 21.05 0.01
N SER A 18 20.06 21.91 -0.87
CA SER A 18 20.22 21.61 -2.29
C SER A 18 21.18 20.43 -2.54
N VAL A 19 22.32 20.39 -1.83
CA VAL A 19 23.30 19.28 -1.92
C VAL A 19 22.73 17.98 -1.34
N LEU A 20 21.99 18.06 -0.22
CA LEU A 20 21.30 16.92 0.36
C LEU A 20 20.21 16.39 -0.57
N GLY A 21 19.42 17.26 -1.19
CA GLY A 21 18.42 16.89 -2.19
C GLY A 21 19.04 16.19 -3.41
N ALA A 22 20.17 16.71 -3.92
CA ALA A 22 20.88 16.12 -5.05
C ALA A 22 21.46 14.72 -4.75
N SER A 23 21.88 14.47 -3.51
CA SER A 23 22.46 13.18 -3.08
C SER A 23 21.42 12.17 -2.58
N ALA A 24 20.22 12.62 -2.21
CA ALA A 24 19.12 11.77 -1.76
C ALA A 24 18.70 10.79 -2.86
N HIS A 25 18.60 11.23 -4.12
CA HIS A 25 18.11 10.39 -5.21
C HIS A 25 19.03 9.19 -5.54
N PRO A 26 20.36 9.36 -5.72
CA PRO A 26 21.28 8.23 -5.87
C PRO A 26 21.26 7.28 -4.68
N THR A 27 21.16 7.83 -3.46
CA THR A 27 21.15 7.03 -2.22
C THR A 27 19.91 6.17 -2.13
N LEU A 28 18.72 6.75 -2.32
CA LEU A 28 17.45 6.03 -2.31
C LEU A 28 17.37 5.00 -3.43
N THR A 29 17.89 5.32 -4.62
CA THR A 29 17.98 4.37 -5.73
C THR A 29 18.85 3.17 -5.35
N HIS A 30 20.02 3.42 -4.75
CA HIS A 30 20.92 2.36 -4.31
C HIS A 30 20.31 1.51 -3.20
N LEU A 31 19.67 2.13 -2.20
CA LEU A 31 18.97 1.42 -1.13
C LEU A 31 17.84 0.56 -1.68
N SER A 32 16.98 1.11 -2.54
CA SER A 32 15.87 0.39 -3.17
C SER A 32 16.37 -0.85 -3.92
N TRP A 33 17.47 -0.70 -4.68
CA TRP A 33 18.12 -1.81 -5.35
C TRP A 33 18.64 -2.88 -4.36
N ARG A 34 19.29 -2.48 -3.28
CA ARG A 34 19.80 -3.43 -2.26
C ARG A 34 18.67 -4.20 -1.59
N PHE A 35 17.60 -3.52 -1.16
CA PHE A 35 16.46 -4.19 -0.53
C PHE A 35 15.77 -5.16 -1.48
N ARG A 36 15.66 -4.83 -2.76
CA ARG A 36 15.19 -5.76 -3.78
C ARG A 36 16.06 -7.01 -3.85
N MET A 37 17.40 -6.84 -3.88
CA MET A 37 18.33 -7.97 -3.90
C MET A 37 18.22 -8.83 -2.63
N TRP A 38 18.05 -8.20 -1.46
CA TRP A 38 17.88 -8.90 -0.20
C TRP A 38 16.57 -9.68 -0.15
N TYR A 39 15.45 -9.05 -0.49
CA TYR A 39 14.14 -9.68 -0.50
C TYR A 39 13.91 -10.64 -1.67
N SER A 40 14.88 -10.73 -2.60
CA SER A 40 14.92 -11.83 -3.58
C SER A 40 15.32 -13.17 -2.93
N SER A 41 15.85 -13.16 -1.69
CA SER A 41 16.13 -14.37 -0.90
C SER A 41 14.89 -14.76 -0.09
N PRO A 42 14.21 -15.88 -0.41
CA PRO A 42 13.00 -16.28 0.31
C PRO A 42 13.20 -16.45 1.82
N PRO A 43 14.28 -17.10 2.32
CA PRO A 43 14.50 -17.23 3.76
C PRO A 43 14.68 -15.90 4.48
N LEU A 44 15.31 -14.92 3.82
CA LEU A 44 15.48 -13.58 4.40
C LEU A 44 14.16 -12.82 4.42
N LEU A 45 13.39 -12.87 3.33
CA LEU A 45 12.07 -12.25 3.27
C LEU A 45 11.15 -12.87 4.32
N ALA A 46 11.16 -14.20 4.47
CA ALA A 46 10.42 -14.93 5.49
C ALA A 46 10.77 -14.45 6.90
N ALA A 47 12.06 -14.38 7.23
CA ALA A 47 12.53 -13.94 8.54
C ALA A 47 12.10 -12.51 8.90
N VAL A 48 11.97 -11.63 7.90
CA VAL A 48 11.60 -10.21 8.11
C VAL A 48 10.10 -10.00 8.11
N ALA A 49 9.37 -10.61 7.17
CA ALA A 49 7.97 -10.29 6.90
C ALA A 49 6.99 -11.30 7.53
N ALA A 50 7.35 -12.57 7.71
CA ALA A 50 6.41 -13.56 8.23
C ALA A 50 5.97 -13.27 9.68
N PRO A 51 6.86 -12.96 10.64
CA PRO A 51 6.43 -12.71 12.02
C PRO A 51 5.37 -11.60 12.17
N PRO A 52 5.57 -10.38 11.62
CA PRO A 52 4.53 -9.35 11.70
C PRO A 52 3.27 -9.69 10.89
N LEU A 53 3.39 -10.35 9.73
CA LEU A 53 2.21 -10.78 8.98
C LEU A 53 1.40 -11.84 9.72
N ARG A 54 2.05 -12.75 10.45
CA ARG A 54 1.42 -13.76 11.29
C ARG A 54 0.64 -13.13 12.45
N GLU A 55 1.18 -12.09 13.06
CA GLU A 55 0.48 -11.32 14.10
C GLU A 55 -0.77 -10.62 13.53
N LEU A 56 -0.64 -9.97 12.36
CA LEU A 56 -1.77 -9.35 11.67
C LEU A 56 -2.84 -10.38 11.28
N GLU A 57 -2.43 -11.54 10.80
CA GLU A 57 -3.29 -12.67 10.43
C GLU A 57 -4.11 -13.15 11.63
N ALA A 58 -3.46 -13.38 12.77
CA ALA A 58 -4.13 -13.76 14.01
C ALA A 58 -5.15 -12.69 14.44
N GLY A 59 -4.78 -11.40 14.38
CA GLY A 59 -5.68 -10.30 14.70
C GLY A 59 -6.89 -10.23 13.77
N ILE A 60 -6.71 -10.44 12.47
CA ILE A 60 -7.79 -10.51 11.48
C ILE A 60 -8.71 -11.70 11.76
N ARG A 61 -8.14 -12.89 12.05
CA ARG A 61 -8.90 -14.09 12.38
C ARG A 61 -9.75 -13.92 13.63
N ASP A 62 -9.21 -13.27 14.66
CA ASP A 62 -9.97 -12.95 15.86
C ASP A 62 -11.05 -11.91 15.59
N ALA A 63 -10.77 -10.89 14.78
CA ALA A 63 -11.76 -9.89 14.37
C ALA A 63 -12.92 -10.49 13.55
N CYS A 64 -12.69 -11.58 12.81
CA CYS A 64 -13.74 -12.35 12.14
C CYS A 64 -14.72 -13.01 13.12
N ARG A 65 -14.40 -13.16 14.40
CA ARG A 65 -15.31 -13.73 15.40
C ARG A 65 -16.20 -12.66 16.06
N LEU A 66 -15.94 -11.38 15.78
CA LEU A 66 -16.67 -10.26 16.36
C LEU A 66 -17.99 -9.98 15.63
N ASP A 67 -19.02 -9.71 16.42
CA ASP A 67 -20.34 -9.31 15.97
C ASP A 67 -20.39 -7.82 15.61
N VAL A 68 -21.51 -7.38 15.01
CA VAL A 68 -21.70 -5.98 14.58
C VAL A 68 -21.63 -5.00 15.77
N GLY A 69 -22.08 -5.42 16.95
CA GLY A 69 -22.11 -4.61 18.17
C GLY A 69 -20.79 -4.59 18.95
N ASP A 70 -19.84 -5.45 18.59
CA ASP A 70 -18.58 -5.54 19.31
C ASP A 70 -17.63 -4.39 18.93
N ARG A 71 -16.82 -3.97 19.91
CA ARG A 71 -15.77 -2.99 19.67
C ARG A 71 -14.74 -3.59 18.72
N ARG A 72 -14.63 -3.01 17.53
CA ARG A 72 -13.67 -3.46 16.51
C ARG A 72 -12.25 -3.08 16.93
N PRO A 73 -11.30 -4.02 16.90
CA PRO A 73 -9.91 -3.72 17.21
C PRO A 73 -9.34 -2.82 16.12
N PHE A 74 -8.65 -1.77 16.54
CA PHE A 74 -7.83 -0.92 15.67
C PHE A 74 -6.44 -0.89 16.29
N VAL A 75 -5.48 -1.53 15.62
CA VAL A 75 -4.10 -1.67 16.10
C VAL A 75 -3.20 -0.83 15.21
N THR A 76 -2.28 -0.09 15.84
CA THR A 76 -1.34 0.78 15.13
C THR A 76 0.08 0.42 15.52
N TYR A 77 0.93 0.23 14.51
CA TYR A 77 2.36 -0.01 14.68
C TYR A 77 3.13 1.18 14.12
N SER A 78 4.06 1.72 14.91
CA SER A 78 5.05 2.67 14.40
C SER A 78 6.25 1.87 13.90
N CYS A 79 6.64 2.08 12.65
CA CYS A 79 7.70 1.32 12.01
C CYS A 79 8.48 2.19 11.01
N HIS A 80 9.56 1.61 10.49
CA HIS A 80 10.40 2.26 9.49
C HIS A 80 9.92 1.92 8.07
N ASP A 81 10.34 2.73 7.11
CA ASP A 81 10.17 2.48 5.66
C ASP A 81 10.59 1.06 5.26
N VAL A 82 11.70 0.55 5.81
CA VAL A 82 12.19 -0.83 5.56
C VAL A 82 11.22 -1.91 6.04
N THR A 83 10.43 -1.65 7.08
CA THR A 83 9.39 -2.56 7.56
C THR A 83 8.21 -2.58 6.60
N ILE A 84 7.75 -1.39 6.16
CA ILE A 84 6.70 -1.27 5.14
C ILE A 84 7.12 -2.00 3.86
N LEU A 85 8.36 -1.81 3.40
CA LEU A 85 8.92 -2.51 2.25
C LEU A 85 8.92 -4.02 2.46
N GLY A 86 9.43 -4.51 3.59
CA GLY A 86 9.45 -5.95 3.89
C GLY A 86 8.05 -6.58 3.83
N LEU A 87 7.06 -5.91 4.42
CA LEU A 87 5.66 -6.35 4.37
C LEU A 87 5.09 -6.35 2.94
N LEU A 88 5.35 -5.31 2.14
CA LEU A 88 4.92 -5.23 0.74
C LEU A 88 5.53 -6.32 -0.12
N TYR A 89 6.82 -6.65 0.08
CA TYR A 89 7.44 -7.81 -0.57
C TYR A 89 6.82 -9.13 -0.07
N GLY A 90 6.58 -9.26 1.23
CA GLY A 90 5.97 -10.44 1.84
C GLY A 90 4.58 -10.75 1.30
N VAL A 91 3.73 -9.72 1.11
CA VAL A 91 2.41 -9.87 0.48
C VAL A 91 2.46 -9.98 -1.04
N GLY A 92 3.67 -9.90 -1.62
CA GLY A 92 3.88 -10.02 -3.05
C GLY A 92 3.26 -8.89 -3.85
N ALA A 93 3.36 -7.64 -3.39
CA ALA A 93 2.83 -6.47 -4.08
C ALA A 93 3.34 -6.40 -5.54
N SER A 94 2.43 -6.30 -6.51
CA SER A 94 2.74 -6.47 -7.93
C SER A 94 3.66 -5.39 -8.48
N PHE A 95 3.48 -4.14 -8.05
CA PHE A 95 4.31 -3.01 -8.50
C PHE A 95 5.79 -3.14 -8.10
N LEU A 96 6.12 -4.04 -7.15
CA LEU A 96 7.52 -4.36 -6.82
C LEU A 96 8.12 -5.40 -7.79
N ARG A 97 7.27 -6.17 -8.46
CA ARG A 97 7.64 -7.25 -9.39
C ARG A 97 7.67 -6.80 -10.84
N ASP A 98 6.97 -5.72 -11.19
CA ASP A 98 6.93 -5.13 -12.53
C ASP A 98 8.35 -4.72 -12.92
N ARG A 99 9.04 -5.69 -13.53
CA ARG A 99 10.45 -5.66 -13.82
C ARG A 99 10.61 -5.06 -15.19
N GLU A 100 10.97 -3.78 -15.26
CA GLU A 100 11.61 -3.17 -16.44
C GLU A 100 10.98 -3.51 -17.81
N GLU A 101 9.72 -3.92 -17.89
CA GLU A 101 9.00 -3.83 -19.14
C GLU A 101 8.78 -2.33 -19.32
N GLU A 102 9.54 -1.80 -20.26
CA GLU A 102 9.57 -0.43 -20.74
C GLU A 102 8.17 -0.01 -21.20
N VAL A 103 7.26 0.25 -20.26
CA VAL A 103 6.01 0.93 -20.56
C VAL A 103 6.32 2.41 -20.50
N ASN A 104 6.46 2.98 -21.69
CA ASN A 104 6.48 4.40 -21.97
C ASN A 104 5.56 5.18 -20.99
N GLY A 105 6.17 5.88 -20.03
CA GLY A 105 5.70 7.17 -19.51
C GLY A 105 4.31 7.24 -18.87
N GLY A 106 3.90 6.26 -18.05
CA GLY A 106 2.68 6.35 -17.24
C GLY A 106 2.97 6.66 -15.76
N ASP A 107 2.93 7.93 -15.37
CA ASP A 107 3.16 8.39 -14.00
C ASP A 107 2.03 7.96 -13.04
N VAL A 108 2.14 6.78 -12.44
CA VAL A 108 1.19 6.28 -11.40
C VAL A 108 1.15 7.18 -10.15
N TYR A 109 2.14 8.06 -9.98
CA TYR A 109 2.13 9.11 -8.95
C TYR A 109 2.37 10.50 -9.56
N GLY A 110 1.58 10.89 -10.57
CA GLY A 110 1.19 12.28 -10.86
C GLY A 110 2.27 13.37 -10.77
N GLY A 111 3.50 13.07 -11.20
CA GLY A 111 4.64 13.97 -11.11
C GLY A 111 5.43 13.90 -12.41
N GLY A 112 4.92 14.63 -13.42
CA GLY A 112 5.49 14.69 -14.77
C GLY A 112 7.01 14.89 -14.75
N GLY A 113 7.75 13.88 -15.23
CA GLY A 113 9.19 13.98 -15.38
C GLY A 113 9.92 12.65 -15.30
N ASP A 114 10.09 12.04 -16.47
CA ASP A 114 11.23 11.21 -16.89
C ASP A 114 11.58 9.94 -16.05
N GLY A 115 11.07 8.79 -16.51
CA GLY A 115 11.78 7.50 -16.55
C GLY A 115 12.14 6.79 -15.23
N GLY A 116 11.19 6.34 -14.41
CA GLY A 116 11.55 5.66 -13.15
C GLY A 116 10.54 4.68 -12.55
N GLY A 117 10.01 3.73 -13.32
CA GLY A 117 8.91 2.83 -12.90
C GLY A 117 9.12 2.02 -11.61
N TRP A 118 10.35 1.72 -11.19
CA TRP A 118 10.62 1.01 -9.92
C TRP A 118 11.72 1.66 -9.08
N ARG A 119 12.61 2.44 -9.71
CA ARG A 119 13.74 3.14 -9.05
C ARG A 119 13.29 4.22 -8.06
N ARG A 120 12.00 4.59 -8.11
CA ARG A 120 11.38 5.58 -7.22
C ARG A 120 10.51 4.99 -6.12
N PHE A 121 10.35 3.67 -6.03
CA PHE A 121 9.51 3.10 -4.97
C PHE A 121 10.29 2.99 -3.65
N TRP A 122 10.43 4.13 -2.98
CA TRP A 122 10.75 4.22 -1.57
C TRP A 122 9.54 4.87 -0.88
N PRO A 123 8.96 4.26 0.16
CA PRO A 123 7.85 4.87 0.87
C PRO A 123 8.26 6.27 1.37
N PRO A 124 7.53 7.35 1.02
CA PRO A 124 7.84 8.67 1.57
C PRO A 124 7.71 8.67 3.09
N TYR A 125 8.28 9.69 3.74
CA TYR A 125 8.11 9.89 5.17
C TYR A 125 6.62 9.90 5.54
N ALA A 126 6.29 9.32 6.71
CA ALA A 126 4.92 9.13 7.19
C ALA A 126 4.02 8.28 6.26
N SER A 127 4.62 7.37 5.48
CA SER A 127 3.83 6.38 4.75
C SER A 127 3.02 5.49 5.69
N THR A 128 1.83 5.10 5.24
CA THR A 128 0.90 4.25 5.98
C THR A 128 0.58 2.99 5.18
N LEU A 129 0.75 1.83 5.80
CA LEU A 129 0.31 0.54 5.27
C LEU A 129 -0.82 0.01 6.16
N ILE A 130 -1.96 -0.25 5.57
CA ILE A 130 -3.18 -0.64 6.28
C ILE A 130 -3.64 -2.00 5.79
N PHE A 131 -3.94 -2.88 6.74
CA PHE A 131 -4.64 -4.15 6.51
C PHE A 131 -6.03 -4.02 7.13
N GLU A 132 -7.05 -4.00 6.28
CA GLU A 132 -8.41 -3.71 6.68
C GLU A 132 -9.31 -4.92 6.43
N LEU A 133 -10.06 -5.35 7.45
CA LEU A 133 -11.10 -6.37 7.31
C LEU A 133 -12.43 -5.71 6.93
N VAL A 134 -12.82 -5.83 5.66
CA VAL A 134 -14.07 -5.30 5.10
C VAL A 134 -15.12 -6.41 4.96
N ARG A 135 -16.39 -6.03 4.96
CA ARG A 135 -17.52 -6.94 4.66
C ARG A 135 -18.03 -6.63 3.25
N ASP A 136 -18.52 -7.64 2.54
CA ASP A 136 -19.19 -7.44 1.26
C ASP A 136 -20.54 -6.74 1.45
N PRO A 137 -20.71 -5.48 1.00
CA PRO A 137 -21.95 -4.74 1.19
C PRO A 137 -23.13 -5.31 0.38
N HIS A 138 -22.88 -6.11 -0.67
CA HIS A 138 -23.93 -6.57 -1.59
C HIS A 138 -24.65 -7.83 -1.09
N ARG A 139 -24.04 -8.60 -0.18
CA ARG A 139 -24.65 -9.80 0.39
C ARG A 139 -25.62 -9.53 1.55
N ASP A 140 -25.47 -8.40 2.23
CA ASP A 140 -26.31 -8.05 3.38
C ASP A 140 -27.78 -7.78 2.99
N PHE A 141 -28.05 -7.33 1.76
CA PHE A 141 -29.40 -6.98 1.31
C PHE A 141 -30.22 -8.15 0.74
N SER A 142 -29.57 -9.19 0.24
CA SER A 142 -30.23 -10.31 -0.45
C SER A 142 -30.71 -11.43 0.48
N SER A 143 -30.33 -11.38 1.77
CA SER A 143 -30.55 -12.48 2.74
C SER A 143 -31.70 -12.26 3.72
N SER A 144 -32.55 -11.24 3.51
CA SER A 144 -33.54 -10.74 4.49
C SER A 144 -34.74 -11.67 4.79
N SER A 145 -34.66 -12.98 4.51
CA SER A 145 -35.82 -13.88 4.64
C SER A 145 -35.57 -15.23 5.30
N SER A 146 -34.38 -15.52 5.85
CA SER A 146 -34.21 -16.76 6.62
C SER A 146 -33.32 -16.58 7.83
N SER A 147 -33.91 -16.91 8.97
CA SER A 147 -33.34 -16.81 10.31
C SER A 147 -32.10 -17.68 10.50
N SER A 148 -31.10 -17.07 11.16
CA SER A 148 -30.11 -17.70 12.03
C SER A 148 -29.14 -18.72 11.42
N SER A 149 -28.10 -18.21 10.76
CA SER A 149 -26.76 -18.79 10.91
C SER A 149 -25.72 -17.68 10.92
N PHE A 150 -25.36 -17.24 12.12
CA PHE A 150 -24.52 -16.08 12.42
C PHE A 150 -23.01 -16.27 12.16
N SER A 151 -22.59 -17.24 11.33
CA SER A 151 -21.17 -17.68 11.33
C SER A 151 -20.53 -17.88 9.96
N SER A 152 -21.11 -17.37 8.88
CA SER A 152 -20.44 -17.42 7.59
C SER A 152 -19.30 -16.39 7.55
N THR A 153 -18.08 -16.81 7.89
CA THR A 153 -16.84 -16.07 7.63
C THR A 153 -16.67 -15.68 6.15
N GLY A 154 -17.44 -16.30 5.25
CA GLY A 154 -17.33 -16.17 3.80
C GLY A 154 -17.66 -14.80 3.20
N ASP A 155 -18.13 -13.82 3.99
CA ASP A 155 -18.48 -12.48 3.50
C ASP A 155 -17.49 -11.40 3.92
N ARG A 156 -16.32 -11.80 4.45
CA ARG A 156 -15.27 -10.87 4.87
C ARG A 156 -14.04 -10.98 3.98
N TYR A 157 -13.40 -9.84 3.77
CA TYR A 157 -12.21 -9.71 2.94
C TYR A 157 -11.18 -8.82 3.62
N VAL A 158 -9.91 -9.12 3.41
CA VAL A 158 -8.75 -8.32 3.77
C VAL A 158 -8.39 -7.46 2.57
N ARG A 159 -8.42 -6.14 2.77
CA ARG A 159 -7.96 -5.13 1.83
C ARG A 159 -6.64 -4.55 2.32
N ILE A 160 -5.66 -4.44 1.42
CA ILE A 160 -4.34 -3.86 1.72
C ILE A 160 -4.25 -2.49 1.04
N LEU A 161 -3.93 -1.45 1.81
CA LEU A 161 -3.81 -0.07 1.33
C LEU A 161 -2.44 0.50 1.66
N LEU A 162 -1.81 1.17 0.71
CA LEU A 162 -0.59 1.96 0.90
C LEU A 162 -0.92 3.43 0.62
N ASN A 163 -0.76 4.29 1.63
CA ASN A 163 -1.08 5.72 1.53
C ASN A 163 -2.51 5.98 1.03
N GLY A 164 -3.45 5.12 1.44
CA GLY A 164 -4.85 5.16 1.02
C GLY A 164 -5.14 4.54 -0.36
N ALA A 165 -4.11 4.16 -1.13
CA ALA A 165 -4.27 3.51 -2.42
C ALA A 165 -4.25 1.97 -2.28
N PRO A 166 -5.13 1.23 -2.98
CA PRO A 166 -5.09 -0.22 -2.96
C PRO A 166 -3.77 -0.82 -3.45
N VAL A 167 -3.26 -1.81 -2.72
CA VAL A 167 -2.10 -2.60 -3.12
C VAL A 167 -2.57 -3.81 -3.90
N ARG A 168 -2.10 -3.95 -5.14
CA ARG A 168 -2.31 -5.16 -5.93
C ARG A 168 -1.31 -6.22 -5.52
N THR A 169 -1.77 -7.45 -5.29
CA THR A 169 -0.90 -8.60 -5.00
C THR A 169 -0.70 -9.41 -6.26
N SER A 170 0.47 -10.03 -6.40
CA SER A 170 0.82 -10.86 -7.57
C SER A 170 0.22 -12.26 -7.51
N ARG A 171 -0.40 -12.64 -6.38
CA ARG A 171 -1.20 -13.85 -6.31
C ARG A 171 -2.56 -13.56 -6.94
N PRO A 172 -3.01 -14.37 -7.90
CA PRO A 172 -4.39 -14.27 -8.37
C PRO A 172 -5.29 -14.54 -7.17
N ALA A 173 -5.98 -13.51 -6.68
CA ALA A 173 -7.05 -13.73 -5.69
C ALA A 173 -8.07 -14.69 -6.31
N SER A 174 -8.76 -15.49 -5.50
CA SER A 174 -9.89 -16.28 -5.99
C SER A 174 -10.88 -15.30 -6.63
N ARG A 175 -10.94 -15.35 -7.97
CA ARG A 175 -11.83 -14.54 -8.82
C ARG A 175 -13.22 -14.51 -8.19
N ASP A 176 -13.79 -13.31 -8.03
CA ASP A 176 -15.21 -13.00 -8.28
C ASP A 176 -15.72 -11.72 -7.58
N VAL A 177 -14.92 -11.00 -6.79
CA VAL A 177 -15.40 -9.77 -6.11
C VAL A 177 -14.52 -8.57 -6.42
N ALA A 178 -14.80 -7.92 -7.55
CA ALA A 178 -14.34 -6.56 -7.80
C ALA A 178 -15.25 -5.60 -7.03
N ILE A 179 -14.85 -5.20 -5.81
CA ILE A 179 -15.53 -4.09 -5.14
C ILE A 179 -15.03 -2.81 -5.77
N SER A 180 -15.93 -2.08 -6.44
CA SER A 180 -15.66 -0.75 -6.95
C SER A 180 -15.11 0.12 -5.81
N SER A 181 -13.90 0.64 -5.97
CA SER A 181 -13.28 1.52 -4.98
C SER A 181 -14.26 2.65 -4.61
N PRO A 182 -14.48 2.94 -3.32
CA PRO A 182 -15.30 4.08 -2.94
C PRO A 182 -14.64 5.32 -3.55
N SER A 183 -15.38 6.01 -4.42
CA SER A 183 -14.88 7.22 -5.09
C SER A 183 -14.37 8.17 -4.00
N SER A 184 -13.09 8.54 -4.10
CA SER A 184 -12.45 9.41 -3.14
C SER A 184 -13.25 10.71 -3.06
N VAL A 185 -13.70 11.06 -1.85
CA VAL A 185 -14.35 12.33 -1.55
C VAL A 185 -13.59 13.47 -2.21
N ALA A 186 -14.29 14.21 -3.06
CA ALA A 186 -13.74 15.24 -3.91
C ALA A 186 -12.86 16.23 -3.13
N LYS A 187 -11.57 16.29 -3.49
CA LYS A 187 -10.75 17.48 -3.25
C LYS A 187 -11.36 18.61 -4.06
N THR A 188 -12.13 19.49 -3.44
CA THR A 188 -12.55 20.76 -4.03
C THR A 188 -11.33 21.65 -4.23
N GLY A 189 -10.77 21.59 -5.44
CA GLY A 189 -9.68 22.43 -5.92
C GLY A 189 -9.77 22.51 -7.44
N SER A 190 -10.54 23.49 -7.91
CA SER A 190 -10.74 23.82 -9.32
C SER A 190 -9.41 24.07 -10.05
N THR A 191 -9.15 23.35 -11.15
CA THR A 191 -8.63 23.92 -12.41
C THR A 191 -8.95 22.96 -13.55
N THR A 192 -9.65 23.49 -14.55
CA THR A 192 -10.20 22.82 -15.73
C THR A 192 -9.11 22.44 -16.73
N THR A 193 -9.11 21.20 -17.22
CA THR A 193 -8.59 20.89 -18.57
C THR A 193 -9.33 19.69 -19.14
N THR A 194 -9.91 19.87 -20.32
CA THR A 194 -10.83 18.96 -21.00
C THR A 194 -10.08 17.85 -21.74
N THR A 195 -10.48 16.60 -21.50
CA THR A 195 -9.97 15.32 -22.04
C THR A 195 -10.30 15.11 -23.52
N THR A 196 -9.44 14.40 -24.26
CA THR A 196 -9.88 13.46 -25.32
C THR A 196 -8.81 12.38 -25.55
N ALA A 197 -9.08 11.16 -25.06
CA ALA A 197 -8.77 9.86 -25.69
C ALA A 197 -9.15 8.77 -24.67
N ALA A 198 -10.24 8.04 -24.96
CA ALA A 198 -10.63 6.85 -24.23
C ALA A 198 -9.72 5.69 -24.67
N THR A 199 -8.68 5.42 -23.89
CA THR A 199 -8.10 4.08 -23.80
C THR A 199 -8.91 3.32 -22.77
N GLU A 200 -9.34 2.11 -23.11
CA GLU A 200 -9.93 1.15 -22.19
C GLU A 200 -8.89 0.90 -21.07
N GLU A 201 -8.99 1.67 -19.98
CA GLU A 201 -8.29 1.37 -18.74
C GLU A 201 -8.84 0.01 -18.30
N GLU A 202 -8.01 -1.04 -18.39
CA GLU A 202 -8.27 -2.26 -17.64
C GLU A 202 -8.56 -1.81 -16.21
N GLU A 203 -9.82 -1.94 -15.79
CA GLU A 203 -10.30 -1.71 -14.43
C GLU A 203 -9.48 -2.62 -13.53
N GLY A 204 -8.30 -2.16 -13.14
CA GLY A 204 -7.33 -3.01 -12.49
C GLY A 204 -7.78 -3.15 -11.05
N GLY A 205 -8.53 -4.23 -10.84
CA GLY A 205 -9.21 -4.54 -9.60
C GLY A 205 -8.28 -4.42 -8.40
N CYS A 206 -8.81 -3.84 -7.33
CA CYS A 206 -8.25 -4.04 -6.00
C CYS A 206 -8.40 -5.53 -5.67
N TYR A 207 -7.29 -6.22 -5.44
CA TYR A 207 -7.36 -7.61 -5.00
C TYR A 207 -7.77 -7.63 -3.52
N LEU A 208 -8.92 -8.26 -3.28
CA LEU A 208 -9.42 -8.56 -1.95
C LEU A 208 -9.04 -9.99 -1.62
N LEU A 209 -8.39 -10.20 -0.48
CA LEU A 209 -8.03 -11.53 -0.01
C LEU A 209 -9.08 -12.01 0.98
N ARG A 210 -9.51 -13.26 0.91
CA ARG A 210 -10.22 -13.86 2.04
C ARG A 210 -9.27 -13.98 3.23
N PRO A 211 -9.75 -13.95 4.48
CA PRO A 211 -8.91 -14.19 5.66
C PRO A 211 -8.09 -15.49 5.55
N GLU A 212 -8.66 -16.54 4.95
CA GLU A 212 -7.99 -17.81 4.72
C GLU A 212 -6.86 -17.68 3.69
N GLU A 213 -7.11 -16.98 2.57
CA GLU A 213 -6.08 -16.70 1.54
C GLU A 213 -4.94 -15.84 2.10
N PHE A 214 -5.26 -14.91 3.00
CA PHE A 214 -4.23 -14.16 3.73
C PHE A 214 -3.41 -15.07 4.64
N GLY A 215 -4.05 -16.02 5.33
CA GLY A 215 -3.35 -17.06 6.11
C GLY A 215 -2.42 -17.94 5.27
N GLU A 216 -2.91 -18.43 4.12
CA GLU A 216 -2.11 -19.21 3.17
C GLU A 216 -0.92 -18.43 2.62
N LEU A 217 -1.09 -17.12 2.40
CA LEU A 217 0.01 -16.23 2.02
C LEU A 217 1.12 -16.21 3.08
N VAL A 218 0.75 -16.12 4.37
CA VAL A 218 1.74 -16.14 5.46
C VAL A 218 2.38 -17.52 5.60
N ASP A 219 1.59 -18.59 5.48
CA ASP A 219 2.09 -19.97 5.53
C ASP A 219 3.12 -20.25 4.42
N ASP A 220 2.84 -19.80 3.20
CA ASP A 220 3.76 -19.99 2.07
C ASP A 220 5.04 -19.16 2.20
N LEU A 221 4.99 -18.04 2.94
CA LEU A 221 6.17 -17.26 3.24
C LEU A 221 7.10 -17.96 4.24
N GLU A 222 6.56 -18.82 5.12
CA GLU A 222 7.33 -19.55 6.14
C GLU A 222 7.94 -20.88 5.63
N ARG A 223 7.53 -21.36 4.44
CA ARG A 223 8.03 -22.60 3.83
C ARG A 223 9.36 -22.42 3.08
#